data_AF-A0A453CMK8-F1
#
_entry.id   AF-A0A453CMK8-F1
#
_cell.length_a   1.000
_cell.length_b   1.000
_cell.length_c   1.000
_cell.angle_alpha   90.00
_cell.angle_beta   90.00
_cell.angle_gamma   90.00
#
_symmetry.space_group_name_H-M   'P 1'
#
loop_
_entity.id
_entity.type
_entity.pdbx_description
1 polymer ?
#
loop_
_entity_poly.entity_id
_entity_poly.type
_entity_poly.pdbx_seq_one_letter_code
_entity_poly.pdbx_strand_id
1 'polypeptide(L)'
;EWFAFLGRQANPNEPGSPYLITYRPDLSDSSGVKPLNTTVYSCGDPSLGCSCGDCPSSSVCMGSLLPQSKTETSCSVKMGSLKAECLDFSLVVVYIVFLCAILLWGLLYRTRGRTGFPSQTKPPKNADDKSNNNGNVPENSAQVPKAASSSIVQTYMSTFFRRHGVFVTRHPLLVLCASLLVPILLCIGLIRFKVETRPEKLWVSPGSQTAYEKQYFDSHLAPFYRIEQLVLATSASDQLEAPTIVNDNNFKLLFQIQKKIDDLRANYSGSTVSLADICLKPLSTDCATQSVLQYFQLDPKKHDDLGIDHAKFCFEHYSSEETCLSTFQSPIDPSTILGGFPGSNFTEASAFVITYPVNNKVETTGQENAKAMAWERAYINLVKEEILPMVLAQNLTLSFSSESSIKDELNRESTADAITIVISYIVMFAYISFTLGDRPSRLWALFVSSKVLLGLSGVVLVMLSVLGSMGFFSAVGVKSTLIIMEVIPFLVLA
;
A
#
# COMPACT_ATOMS: atom_id res chain seq x y z
N GLU A 1 28.64 15.47 39.49
CA GLU A 1 28.74 16.35 38.31
C GLU A 1 27.93 17.63 38.45
N TRP A 2 26.62 17.59 38.75
CA TRP A 2 25.79 18.80 38.90
C TRP A 2 26.35 19.85 39.90
N PHE A 3 26.78 19.45 41.09
CA PHE A 3 27.45 20.38 42.03
C PHE A 3 28.77 20.93 41.49
N ALA A 4 29.52 20.14 40.71
CA ALA A 4 30.74 20.62 40.07
C ALA A 4 30.42 21.65 38.98
N PHE A 5 29.33 21.47 38.23
CA PHE A 5 28.82 22.46 37.30
C PHE A 5 28.41 23.77 38.00
N LEU A 6 27.63 23.68 39.09
CA LEU A 6 27.23 24.85 39.89
C LEU A 6 28.44 25.61 40.46
N GLY A 7 29.46 24.88 40.91
CA GLY A 7 30.65 25.47 41.51
C GLY A 7 31.71 25.91 40.51
N ARG A 8 31.57 25.59 39.22
CA ARG A 8 32.51 25.97 38.17
C ARG A 8 32.49 27.49 38.00
N GLN A 9 33.66 28.11 38.06
CA GLN A 9 33.78 29.54 37.76
C GLN A 9 33.46 29.79 36.28
N ALA A 10 32.53 30.71 36.02
CA ALA A 10 32.07 31.05 34.68
C ALA A 10 32.17 32.57 34.43
N ASN A 11 32.23 32.97 33.16
CA ASN A 11 32.21 34.37 32.76
C ASN A 11 30.83 35.02 33.01
N PRO A 12 30.69 36.36 33.02
CA PRO A 12 29.43 37.05 33.35
C PRO A 12 28.20 36.67 32.51
N ASN A 13 28.40 36.07 31.33
CA ASN A 13 27.34 35.66 30.42
C ASN A 13 27.27 34.13 30.23
N GLU A 14 27.96 33.37 31.07
CA GLU A 14 27.97 31.91 31.02
C GLU A 14 27.31 31.32 32.27
N PRO A 15 26.54 30.24 32.15
CA PRO A 15 25.96 29.57 33.31
C PRO A 15 27.06 28.93 34.18
N GLY A 16 27.07 29.32 35.45
CA GLY A 16 28.00 28.84 36.47
C GLY A 16 28.08 29.78 37.67
N SER A 17 29.15 29.67 38.46
CA SER A 17 29.39 30.52 39.63
C SER A 17 30.31 31.70 39.27
N PRO A 18 30.13 32.89 39.87
CA PRO A 18 31.05 34.02 39.69
C PRO A 18 32.48 33.75 40.23
N TYR A 19 32.64 32.76 41.09
CA TYR A 19 33.94 32.30 41.62
C TYR A 19 33.93 30.78 41.83
N LEU A 20 35.10 30.13 41.84
CA LEU A 20 35.17 28.68 42.00
C LEU A 20 34.69 28.24 43.40
N ILE A 21 33.71 27.33 43.43
CA ILE A 21 33.22 26.68 44.66
C ILE A 21 33.47 25.17 44.54
N THR A 22 34.34 24.63 45.38
CA THR A 22 34.58 23.19 45.41
C THR A 22 33.66 22.52 46.42
N TYR A 23 32.57 21.92 45.95
CA TYR A 23 31.69 21.10 46.77
C TYR A 23 32.38 19.76 47.09
N ARG A 24 32.64 19.50 48.37
CA ARG A 24 33.23 18.24 48.85
C ARG A 24 32.16 17.44 49.61
N PRO A 25 31.60 16.37 49.01
CA PRO A 25 30.57 15.57 49.66
C PRO A 25 31.14 14.70 50.79
N ASP A 26 32.38 14.21 50.63
CA ASP A 26 33.04 13.36 51.60
C ASP A 26 34.10 14.16 52.38
N LEU A 27 33.68 14.75 53.49
CA LEU A 27 34.60 15.33 54.48
C LEU A 27 34.88 14.26 55.55
N SER A 28 36.15 13.88 55.70
CA SER A 28 36.60 13.05 56.82
C SER A 28 36.47 13.84 58.13
N ASP A 29 36.08 13.17 59.22
CA ASP A 29 35.85 13.73 60.57
C ASP A 29 37.03 14.52 61.15
N SER A 30 38.22 14.47 60.52
CA SER A 30 39.45 15.12 60.97
C SER A 30 39.50 16.64 60.75
N SER A 31 38.54 17.24 60.04
CA SER A 31 38.59 18.65 59.64
C SER A 31 37.85 19.62 60.57
N GLY A 32 37.11 19.14 61.59
CA GLY A 32 36.33 19.98 62.51
C GLY A 32 35.15 20.73 61.87
N VAL A 33 34.97 20.60 60.55
CA VAL A 33 33.87 21.16 59.77
C VAL A 33 32.78 20.10 59.65
N LYS A 34 31.54 20.43 60.04
CA LYS A 34 30.39 19.54 59.91
C LYS A 34 29.65 19.81 58.58
N PRO A 35 29.36 18.78 57.76
CA PRO A 35 28.58 18.96 56.55
C PRO A 35 27.15 19.42 56.89
N LEU A 36 26.56 20.25 56.03
CA LEU A 36 25.19 20.73 56.17
C LEU A 36 24.21 19.57 55.95
N ASN A 37 23.44 19.23 56.98
CA ASN A 37 22.40 18.21 56.92
C ASN A 37 21.03 18.86 57.18
N THR A 38 20.41 19.38 56.12
CA THR A 38 19.06 19.98 56.15
C THR A 38 18.05 19.02 55.54
N THR A 39 16.80 19.09 55.99
CA THR A 39 15.71 18.33 55.40
C THR A 39 15.39 18.86 54.00
N VAL A 40 15.31 17.96 53.02
CA VAL A 40 14.91 18.26 51.64
C VAL A 40 13.63 17.47 51.35
N TYR A 41 12.67 18.10 50.68
CA TYR A 41 11.46 17.43 50.26
C TYR A 41 11.74 16.48 49.09
N SER A 42 11.28 15.23 49.21
CA SER A 42 11.31 14.29 48.09
C SER A 42 10.28 14.72 47.05
N CYS A 43 10.58 14.57 45.76
CA CYS A 43 9.57 14.83 44.73
C CYS A 43 8.38 13.87 44.79
N GLY A 44 8.52 12.75 45.52
CA GLY A 44 7.44 11.83 45.88
C GLY A 44 6.49 12.34 46.98
N ASP A 45 6.87 13.42 47.67
CA ASP A 45 6.08 14.00 48.75
C ASP A 45 4.77 14.59 48.19
N PRO A 46 3.60 14.13 48.66
CA PRO A 46 2.31 14.62 48.17
C PRO A 46 2.09 16.11 48.42
N SER A 47 2.83 16.73 49.36
CA SER A 47 2.75 18.17 49.61
C SER A 47 3.33 19.03 48.47
N LEU A 48 4.26 18.49 47.68
CA LEU A 48 4.82 19.17 46.50
C LEU A 48 3.94 19.01 45.26
N GLY A 49 3.13 17.95 45.20
CA GLY A 49 2.18 17.72 44.10
C GLY A 49 2.84 17.57 42.72
N CYS A 50 4.08 17.06 42.65
CA CYS A 50 4.81 16.93 41.38
C CYS A 50 4.08 16.05 40.36
N SER A 51 4.13 16.45 39.10
CA SER A 51 3.64 15.64 37.99
C SER A 51 4.57 14.44 37.73
N CYS A 52 4.06 13.40 37.07
CA CYS A 52 4.85 12.23 36.72
C CYS A 52 5.90 12.47 35.64
N GLY A 53 5.69 13.47 34.79
CA GLY A 53 6.70 13.88 33.81
C GLY A 53 7.93 14.47 34.50
N ASP A 54 7.72 15.21 35.59
CA ASP A 54 8.80 15.89 36.33
C ASP A 54 9.41 15.01 37.44
N CYS A 55 8.62 14.13 38.05
CA CYS A 55 9.05 13.20 39.09
C CYS A 55 8.38 11.83 38.91
N PRO A 56 9.11 10.83 38.37
CA PRO A 56 8.61 9.46 38.25
C PRO A 56 8.29 8.80 39.60
N SER A 57 8.90 9.29 40.69
CA SER A 57 8.64 8.83 42.07
C SER A 57 7.43 9.49 42.73
N SER A 58 6.68 10.35 42.01
CA SER A 58 5.47 10.99 42.53
C SER A 58 4.40 9.95 42.86
N SER A 59 3.72 10.15 43.99
CA SER A 59 2.67 9.25 44.48
C SER A 59 1.48 9.12 43.52
N VAL A 60 1.31 10.07 42.60
CA VAL A 60 0.26 10.08 41.56
C VAL A 60 0.59 9.14 40.40
N CYS A 61 1.85 8.72 40.24
CA CYS A 61 2.32 7.95 39.08
C CYS A 61 1.99 6.46 39.13
N MET A 62 1.66 5.94 40.32
CA MET A 62 1.18 4.57 40.48
C MET A 62 -0.22 4.34 39.88
N GLY A 63 -0.92 5.41 39.45
CA GLY A 63 -2.31 5.34 39.02
C GLY A 63 -2.59 4.92 37.56
N SER A 64 -1.59 4.70 36.71
CA SER A 64 -1.84 4.60 35.26
C SER A 64 -1.11 3.49 34.51
N LEU A 65 -0.80 2.37 35.15
CA LEU A 65 -0.98 1.13 34.40
C LEU A 65 -2.49 0.92 34.36
N LEU A 66 -3.18 1.62 33.43
CA LEU A 66 -4.38 1.05 32.82
C LEU A 66 -4.02 -0.42 32.63
N PRO A 67 -4.72 -1.37 33.29
CA PRO A 67 -4.44 -2.78 33.06
C PRO A 67 -4.46 -2.86 31.55
N GLN A 68 -3.28 -3.12 30.96
CA GLN A 68 -3.10 -3.17 29.52
C GLN A 68 -4.29 -3.99 29.12
N SER A 69 -5.31 -3.37 28.52
CA SER A 69 -6.48 -4.13 28.17
C SER A 69 -5.87 -4.97 27.10
N LYS A 70 -5.47 -6.19 27.45
CA LYS A 70 -5.48 -7.30 26.55
C LYS A 70 -6.83 -7.10 25.93
N THR A 71 -6.84 -6.53 24.74
CA THR A 71 -7.99 -6.49 23.89
C THR A 71 -8.27 -7.97 23.74
N GLU A 72 -9.07 -8.51 24.65
CA GLU A 72 -9.68 -9.82 24.55
C GLU A 72 -10.66 -9.67 23.40
N THR A 73 -10.12 -9.71 22.19
CA THR A 73 -10.88 -9.65 20.96
C THR A 73 -10.45 -10.80 20.08
N SER A 74 -10.37 -11.99 20.67
CA SER A 74 -10.82 -13.17 19.96
C SER A 74 -12.04 -13.69 20.71
N CYS A 75 -13.22 -13.48 20.11
CA CYS A 75 -14.43 -14.17 20.52
C CYS A 75 -14.08 -15.66 20.54
N SER A 76 -14.17 -16.29 21.71
CA SER A 76 -13.91 -17.73 21.86
C SER A 76 -15.11 -18.40 22.49
N VAL A 77 -15.66 -19.41 21.83
CA VAL A 77 -16.75 -20.22 22.38
C VAL A 77 -16.12 -21.37 23.15
N LYS A 78 -16.44 -21.47 24.44
CA LYS A 78 -16.03 -22.59 25.28
C LYS A 78 -17.18 -23.58 25.39
N MET A 79 -17.02 -24.75 24.79
CA MET A 79 -17.99 -25.85 24.89
C MET A 79 -17.30 -27.03 25.58
N GLY A 80 -17.49 -27.15 26.89
CA GLY A 80 -16.79 -28.15 27.71
C GLY A 80 -15.29 -27.88 27.85
N SER A 81 -14.46 -28.86 27.48
CA SER A 81 -12.98 -28.78 27.54
C SER A 81 -12.36 -28.08 26.31
N LEU A 82 -13.13 -27.90 25.23
CA LEU A 82 -12.64 -27.32 24.00
C LEU A 82 -12.89 -25.81 23.99
N LYS A 83 -11.82 -25.05 23.77
CA LYS A 83 -11.85 -23.62 23.49
C LYS A 83 -11.62 -23.45 21.99
N ALA A 84 -12.62 -22.97 21.27
CA ALA A 84 -12.53 -22.70 19.84
C ALA A 84 -12.74 -21.20 19.59
N GLU A 85 -12.04 -20.65 18.60
CA GLU A 85 -12.31 -19.29 18.14
C GLU A 85 -13.68 -19.23 17.45
N CYS A 86 -14.39 -18.11 17.59
CA CYS A 86 -15.75 -17.96 17.06
C CYS A 86 -15.80 -18.09 15.53
N LEU A 87 -14.72 -17.77 14.83
CA LEU A 87 -14.61 -17.95 13.38
C LEU A 87 -14.61 -19.45 13.03
N ASP A 88 -13.76 -20.24 13.68
CA ASP A 88 -13.70 -21.69 13.48
C ASP A 88 -15.02 -22.37 13.85
N PHE A 89 -15.62 -21.94 14.96
CA PHE A 89 -16.92 -22.44 15.38
C PHE A 89 -18.02 -22.10 14.36
N SER A 90 -18.05 -20.86 13.86
CA SER A 90 -19.00 -20.44 12.82
C SER A 90 -18.82 -21.23 11.53
N LEU A 91 -17.59 -21.48 11.10
CA LEU A 91 -17.31 -22.29 9.91
C LEU A 91 -17.78 -23.74 10.08
N VAL A 92 -17.54 -24.34 11.25
CA VAL A 92 -18.01 -25.70 11.56
C VAL A 92 -19.53 -25.76 11.57
N VAL A 93 -20.21 -24.78 12.18
CA VAL A 93 -21.68 -24.72 12.18
C VAL A 93 -22.22 -24.60 10.75
N VAL A 94 -21.67 -23.69 9.93
CA VAL A 94 -22.07 -23.54 8.52
C VAL A 94 -21.85 -24.84 7.74
N TYR A 95 -20.73 -25.52 7.96
CA TYR A 95 -20.43 -26.79 7.31
C TYR A 95 -21.38 -27.91 7.73
N ILE A 96 -21.74 -28.00 9.01
CA ILE A 96 -22.73 -28.97 9.51
C ILE A 96 -24.11 -28.68 8.91
N VAL A 97 -24.54 -27.41 8.89
CA VAL A 97 -25.82 -27.02 8.27
C VAL A 97 -25.84 -27.39 6.79
N PHE A 98 -24.73 -27.16 6.06
CA PHE A 98 -24.59 -27.54 4.66
C PHE A 98 -24.67 -29.06 4.45
N LEU A 99 -23.97 -29.84 5.27
CA LEU A 99 -24.05 -31.31 5.23
C LEU A 99 -25.45 -31.83 5.55
N CYS A 100 -26.10 -31.27 6.58
CA CYS A 100 -27.47 -31.61 6.93
C CYS A 100 -28.44 -31.28 5.79
N ALA A 101 -28.26 -30.14 5.11
CA ALA A 101 -29.06 -29.78 3.95
C ALA A 101 -28.87 -30.77 2.79
N ILE A 102 -27.64 -31.22 2.52
CA ILE A 102 -27.35 -32.25 1.51
C ILE A 102 -27.99 -33.59 1.88
N LEU A 103 -27.88 -34.00 3.15
CA LEU A 103 -28.45 -35.26 3.63
C LEU A 103 -29.99 -35.22 3.60
N LEU A 104 -30.60 -34.12 4.03
CA LEU A 104 -32.04 -33.88 3.92
C LEU A 104 -32.50 -33.88 2.47
N TRP A 105 -31.77 -33.21 1.57
CA TRP A 105 -32.03 -33.26 0.13
C TRP A 105 -31.96 -34.69 -0.40
N GLY A 106 -30.93 -35.46 -0.04
CA GLY A 106 -30.78 -36.86 -0.44
C GLY A 106 -31.88 -37.78 0.09
N LEU A 107 -32.32 -37.59 1.34
CA LEU A 107 -33.42 -38.34 1.95
C LEU A 107 -34.78 -37.97 1.34
N LEU A 108 -35.03 -36.68 1.10
CA LEU A 108 -36.22 -36.20 0.40
C LEU A 108 -36.28 -36.68 -1.05
N TYR A 109 -35.13 -36.75 -1.74
CA TYR A 109 -35.04 -37.29 -3.09
C TYR A 109 -35.28 -38.82 -3.12
N ARG A 110 -34.74 -39.57 -2.15
CA ARG A 110 -35.00 -41.01 -1.99
C ARG A 110 -36.45 -41.33 -1.65
N THR A 111 -37.09 -40.53 -0.80
CA THR A 111 -38.51 -40.72 -0.46
C THR A 111 -39.42 -40.38 -1.64
N ARG A 112 -39.08 -39.36 -2.43
CA ARG A 112 -39.77 -39.04 -3.70
C ARG A 112 -39.58 -40.12 -4.77
N GLY A 113 -38.41 -40.78 -4.81
CA GLY A 113 -38.15 -41.97 -5.63
C GLY A 113 -38.88 -43.25 -5.18
N ARG A 114 -39.39 -43.31 -3.93
CA ARG A 114 -40.21 -44.41 -3.41
C ARG A 114 -41.72 -44.18 -3.55
N THR A 115 -42.17 -42.95 -3.81
CA THR A 115 -43.60 -42.59 -3.91
C THR A 115 -44.07 -42.23 -5.31
N GLY A 116 -43.49 -42.86 -6.34
CA GLY A 116 -44.03 -42.76 -7.70
C GLY A 116 -43.45 -43.81 -8.64
N PHE A 117 -44.05 -45.01 -8.67
CA PHE A 117 -44.34 -45.84 -9.86
C PHE A 117 -44.93 -47.20 -9.40
N PRO A 118 -46.23 -47.49 -9.60
CA PRO A 118 -46.76 -48.84 -9.46
C PRO A 118 -46.31 -49.71 -10.64
N SER A 119 -45.78 -50.88 -10.30
CA SER A 119 -45.41 -51.99 -11.18
C SER A 119 -46.52 -52.36 -12.19
N GLN A 120 -46.18 -52.35 -13.48
CA GLN A 120 -46.80 -53.25 -14.46
C GLN A 120 -45.70 -53.91 -15.30
N THR A 121 -45.24 -55.07 -14.84
CA THR A 121 -44.67 -56.09 -15.70
C THR A 121 -45.31 -57.42 -15.32
N LYS A 122 -46.40 -57.77 -16.03
CA LYS A 122 -46.89 -59.15 -16.13
C LYS A 122 -45.90 -59.94 -17.01
N PRO A 123 -45.57 -61.19 -16.68
CA PRO A 123 -44.73 -62.03 -17.53
C PRO A 123 -45.59 -62.68 -18.63
N PRO A 124 -45.10 -62.89 -19.86
CA PRO A 124 -45.76 -63.78 -20.80
C PRO A 124 -45.24 -65.21 -20.68
N LYS A 125 -46.19 -66.15 -20.72
CA LYS A 125 -46.03 -67.60 -20.86
C LYS A 125 -45.52 -67.93 -22.27
N ASN A 126 -44.69 -68.97 -22.37
CA ASN A 126 -44.45 -69.70 -23.63
C ASN A 126 -45.68 -70.52 -24.02
N ALA A 127 -46.10 -70.44 -25.29
CA ALA A 127 -46.75 -71.50 -26.06
C ALA A 127 -46.85 -71.10 -27.55
N ASP A 128 -46.86 -72.11 -28.41
CA ASP A 128 -46.54 -72.16 -29.83
C ASP A 128 -47.48 -71.47 -30.86
N ASP A 129 -46.90 -71.37 -32.06
CA ASP A 129 -47.46 -71.67 -33.39
C ASP A 129 -47.96 -70.53 -34.34
N LYS A 130 -47.24 -70.46 -35.47
CA LYS A 130 -47.63 -70.15 -36.87
C LYS A 130 -48.27 -68.81 -37.30
N SER A 131 -47.60 -68.20 -38.29
CA SER A 131 -48.08 -67.94 -39.68
C SER A 131 -48.03 -66.49 -40.21
N ASN A 132 -47.25 -66.35 -41.29
CA ASN A 132 -47.38 -65.47 -42.49
C ASN A 132 -47.03 -63.96 -42.48
N ASN A 133 -45.97 -63.66 -43.27
CA ASN A 133 -45.91 -62.76 -44.43
C ASN A 133 -46.68 -61.43 -44.37
N ASN A 134 -46.00 -60.28 -44.43
CA ASN A 134 -45.39 -59.67 -45.63
C ASN A 134 -44.80 -58.30 -45.26
N GLY A 135 -43.72 -57.93 -45.96
CA GLY A 135 -43.02 -56.67 -45.74
C GLY A 135 -43.84 -55.44 -46.11
N ASN A 136 -43.55 -54.33 -45.42
CA ASN A 136 -43.49 -52.97 -45.97
C ASN A 136 -42.76 -52.04 -44.97
N VAL A 137 -41.96 -51.15 -45.54
CA VAL A 137 -41.01 -50.18 -44.98
C VAL A 137 -41.52 -49.41 -43.74
N PRO A 138 -40.71 -49.22 -42.67
CA PRO A 138 -41.01 -48.23 -41.64
C PRO A 138 -40.30 -46.89 -41.93
N GLU A 139 -41.12 -45.90 -42.27
CA GLU A 139 -40.80 -44.47 -42.25
C GLU A 139 -40.75 -44.02 -40.77
N ASN A 140 -39.54 -44.00 -40.19
CA ASN A 140 -39.35 -43.55 -38.80
C ASN A 140 -39.32 -42.02 -38.73
N SER A 141 -40.51 -41.44 -38.62
CA SER A 141 -40.68 -40.12 -38.01
C SER A 141 -40.21 -40.18 -36.56
N ALA A 142 -39.13 -39.47 -36.25
CA ALA A 142 -38.62 -39.33 -34.89
C ALA A 142 -39.66 -38.54 -34.05
N GLN A 143 -40.53 -39.26 -33.37
CA GLN A 143 -41.42 -38.70 -32.35
C GLN A 143 -40.55 -38.20 -31.19
N VAL A 144 -40.45 -36.87 -31.08
CA VAL A 144 -39.90 -36.17 -29.92
C VAL A 144 -40.73 -36.57 -28.68
N PRO A 145 -40.13 -37.09 -27.61
CA PRO A 145 -40.86 -37.38 -26.38
C PRO A 145 -41.44 -36.08 -25.81
N LYS A 146 -42.76 -36.03 -25.59
CA LYS A 146 -43.43 -34.93 -24.90
C LYS A 146 -42.85 -34.81 -23.49
N ALA A 147 -42.10 -33.74 -23.27
CA ALA A 147 -41.53 -33.36 -21.98
C ALA A 147 -42.62 -33.26 -20.92
N ALA A 148 -42.32 -33.82 -19.73
CA ALA A 148 -43.02 -33.56 -18.49
C ALA A 148 -43.23 -32.05 -18.30
N SER A 149 -44.42 -31.66 -17.81
CA SER A 149 -44.91 -30.29 -17.64
C SER A 149 -43.80 -29.26 -17.36
N SER A 150 -43.32 -28.59 -18.41
CA SER A 150 -42.40 -27.46 -18.29
C SER A 150 -43.09 -26.37 -17.50
N SER A 151 -42.38 -25.75 -16.54
CA SER A 151 -42.93 -24.63 -15.77
C SER A 151 -43.43 -23.53 -16.71
N ILE A 152 -44.46 -22.79 -16.31
CA ILE A 152 -45.03 -21.67 -17.09
C ILE A 152 -43.91 -20.68 -17.51
N VAL A 153 -42.95 -20.47 -16.61
CA VAL A 153 -41.75 -19.64 -16.86
C VAL A 153 -40.88 -20.22 -17.98
N GLN A 154 -40.62 -21.53 -17.98
CA GLN A 154 -39.85 -22.19 -19.04
C GLN A 154 -40.56 -22.12 -20.39
N THR A 155 -41.88 -22.29 -20.42
CA THR A 155 -42.68 -22.14 -21.64
C THR A 155 -42.66 -20.70 -22.15
N TYR A 156 -42.75 -19.72 -21.26
CA TYR A 156 -42.65 -18.30 -21.61
C TYR A 156 -41.26 -17.94 -22.16
N MET A 157 -40.19 -18.29 -21.45
CA MET A 157 -38.81 -17.99 -21.86
C MET A 157 -38.48 -18.66 -23.20
N SER A 158 -38.84 -19.93 -23.38
CA SER A 158 -38.60 -20.64 -24.66
C SER A 158 -39.36 -20.00 -25.81
N THR A 159 -40.62 -19.60 -25.60
CA THR A 159 -41.43 -18.94 -26.64
C THR A 159 -40.86 -17.56 -27.00
N PHE A 160 -40.43 -16.80 -25.99
CA PHE A 160 -39.81 -15.48 -26.18
C PHE A 160 -38.48 -15.56 -26.93
N PHE A 161 -37.52 -16.37 -26.46
CA PHE A 161 -36.21 -16.51 -27.12
C PHE A 161 -36.32 -17.12 -28.52
N ARG A 162 -37.28 -18.04 -28.75
CA ARG A 162 -37.58 -18.55 -30.09
C ARG A 162 -38.06 -17.43 -31.01
N ARG A 163 -39.00 -16.59 -30.54
CA ARG A 163 -39.51 -15.46 -31.33
C ARG A 163 -38.41 -14.43 -31.61
N HIS A 164 -37.55 -14.16 -30.62
CA HIS A 164 -36.41 -13.27 -30.76
C HIS A 164 -35.37 -13.82 -31.75
N GLY A 165 -35.01 -15.10 -31.67
CA GLY A 165 -34.10 -15.74 -32.62
C GLY A 165 -34.63 -15.74 -34.06
N VAL A 166 -35.93 -15.97 -34.27
CA VAL A 166 -36.57 -15.84 -35.59
C VAL A 166 -36.49 -14.41 -36.11
N PHE A 167 -36.63 -13.40 -35.24
CA PHE A 167 -36.45 -12.00 -35.63
C PHE A 167 -35.01 -11.70 -36.04
N VAL A 168 -34.02 -12.13 -35.25
CA VAL A 168 -32.59 -11.93 -35.53
C VAL A 168 -32.17 -12.56 -36.86
N THR A 169 -32.64 -13.78 -37.12
CA THR A 169 -32.33 -14.52 -38.36
C THR A 169 -33.04 -13.94 -39.60
N ARG A 170 -34.22 -13.33 -39.46
CA ARG A 170 -34.93 -12.67 -40.58
C ARG A 170 -34.35 -11.30 -40.94
N HIS A 171 -33.76 -10.58 -39.98
CA HIS A 171 -33.21 -9.24 -40.17
C HIS A 171 -31.78 -9.09 -39.66
N PRO A 172 -30.80 -9.87 -40.16
CA PRO A 172 -29.44 -9.92 -39.60
C PRO A 172 -28.67 -8.60 -39.74
N LEU A 173 -28.79 -7.91 -40.87
CA LEU A 173 -28.09 -6.62 -41.10
C LEU A 173 -28.58 -5.53 -40.14
N LEU A 174 -29.90 -5.42 -39.95
CA LEU A 174 -30.49 -4.43 -39.05
C LEU A 174 -30.02 -4.66 -37.61
N VAL A 175 -30.06 -5.92 -37.15
CA VAL A 175 -29.65 -6.28 -35.79
C VAL A 175 -28.17 -6.01 -35.59
N LEU A 176 -27.31 -6.37 -36.56
CA LEU A 176 -25.87 -6.14 -36.48
C LEU A 176 -25.53 -4.65 -36.41
N CYS A 177 -26.15 -3.83 -37.28
CA CYS A 177 -25.98 -2.38 -37.24
C CYS A 177 -26.46 -1.79 -35.91
N ALA A 178 -27.62 -2.20 -35.41
CA ALA A 178 -28.15 -1.72 -34.13
C ALA A 178 -27.24 -2.14 -32.95
N SER A 179 -26.73 -3.37 -32.95
CA SER A 179 -25.87 -3.88 -31.88
C SER A 179 -24.47 -3.25 -31.87
N LEU A 180 -23.97 -2.77 -33.01
CA LEU A 180 -22.70 -2.03 -33.08
C LEU A 180 -22.88 -0.54 -32.77
N LEU A 181 -24.01 0.05 -33.17
CA LEU A 181 -24.29 1.46 -32.95
C LEU A 181 -24.29 1.82 -31.46
N VAL A 182 -24.91 0.98 -30.62
CA VAL A 182 -25.03 1.26 -29.18
C VAL A 182 -23.66 1.33 -28.48
N PRO A 183 -22.75 0.34 -28.56
CA PRO A 183 -21.41 0.44 -27.99
C PRO A 183 -20.62 1.62 -28.56
N ILE A 184 -20.69 1.88 -29.87
CA ILE A 184 -19.98 3.01 -30.50
C ILE A 184 -20.45 4.34 -29.91
N LEU A 185 -21.75 4.54 -29.73
CA LEU A 185 -22.30 5.74 -29.08
C LEU A 185 -21.82 5.88 -27.64
N LEU A 186 -21.77 4.79 -26.88
CA LEU A 186 -21.26 4.80 -25.51
C LEU A 186 -19.75 5.12 -25.47
N CYS A 187 -18.98 4.61 -26.43
CA CYS A 187 -17.55 4.91 -26.58
C CYS A 187 -17.27 6.40 -26.83
N ILE A 188 -18.21 7.19 -27.36
CA ILE A 188 -18.04 8.66 -27.47
C ILE A 188 -17.79 9.29 -26.09
N GLY A 189 -18.33 8.70 -25.02
CA GLY A 189 -18.09 9.14 -23.64
C GLY A 189 -16.63 9.05 -23.19
N LEU A 190 -15.78 8.28 -23.89
CA LEU A 190 -14.34 8.22 -23.66
C LEU A 190 -13.62 9.56 -23.96
N ILE A 191 -14.25 10.52 -24.64
CA ILE A 191 -13.69 11.86 -24.82
C ILE A 191 -13.46 12.57 -23.46
N ARG A 192 -14.27 12.24 -22.44
CA ARG A 192 -14.12 12.75 -21.07
C ARG A 192 -13.32 11.83 -20.15
N PHE A 193 -12.61 10.86 -20.72
CA PHE A 193 -11.90 9.86 -19.95
C PHE A 193 -10.82 10.51 -19.06
N LYS A 194 -10.93 10.27 -17.76
CA LYS A 194 -9.99 10.74 -16.74
C LYS A 194 -9.63 9.58 -15.82
N VAL A 195 -8.33 9.39 -15.61
CA VAL A 195 -7.79 8.39 -14.70
C VAL A 195 -7.44 9.04 -13.36
N GLU A 196 -7.85 8.43 -12.26
CA GLU A 196 -7.41 8.82 -10.92
C GLU A 196 -6.14 8.04 -10.56
N THR A 197 -5.04 8.77 -10.38
CA THR A 197 -3.69 8.20 -10.09
C THR A 197 -3.24 8.45 -8.65
N ARG A 198 -4.12 9.04 -7.82
CA ARG A 198 -3.78 9.43 -6.45
C ARG A 198 -4.12 8.31 -5.48
N PRO A 199 -3.12 7.71 -4.79
CA PRO A 199 -3.36 6.59 -3.89
C PRO A 199 -4.40 6.91 -2.82
N GLU A 200 -4.34 8.08 -2.21
CA GLU A 200 -5.25 8.46 -1.12
C GLU A 200 -6.72 8.48 -1.57
N LYS A 201 -7.01 8.88 -2.80
CA LYS A 201 -8.38 8.88 -3.34
C LYS A 201 -8.85 7.50 -3.82
N LEU A 202 -7.91 6.59 -4.08
CA LEU A 202 -8.22 5.20 -4.46
C LEU A 202 -8.56 4.35 -3.23
N TRP A 203 -7.87 4.60 -2.11
CA TRP A 203 -7.95 3.76 -0.91
C TRP A 203 -8.80 4.35 0.22
N VAL A 204 -9.05 5.66 0.23
CA VAL A 204 -9.84 6.32 1.27
C VAL A 204 -11.17 6.81 0.71
N SER A 205 -12.26 6.41 1.36
CA SER A 205 -13.60 6.86 1.00
C SER A 205 -13.75 8.38 1.25
N PRO A 206 -14.31 9.16 0.31
CA PRO A 206 -14.48 10.60 0.47
C PRO A 206 -15.37 11.01 1.66
N GLY A 207 -16.26 10.12 2.10
CA GLY A 207 -17.17 10.35 3.24
C GLY A 207 -16.68 9.77 4.56
N SER A 208 -15.45 9.26 4.61
CA SER A 208 -14.86 8.70 5.83
C SER A 208 -14.44 9.79 6.81
N GLN A 209 -14.42 9.46 8.10
CA GLN A 209 -13.92 10.36 9.15
C GLN A 209 -12.47 10.80 8.88
N THR A 210 -11.61 9.88 8.44
CA THR A 210 -10.21 10.16 8.09
C THR A 210 -10.09 11.18 6.96
N ALA A 211 -10.95 11.12 5.95
CA ALA A 211 -10.97 12.11 4.87
C ALA A 211 -11.36 13.51 5.39
N TYR A 212 -12.34 13.58 6.29
CA TYR A 212 -12.75 14.83 6.94
C TYR A 212 -11.65 15.42 7.82
N GLU A 213 -11.02 14.61 8.68
CA GLU A 213 -9.92 15.03 9.56
C GLU A 213 -8.74 15.55 8.75
N LYS A 214 -8.37 14.85 7.67
CA LYS A 214 -7.32 15.31 6.75
C LYS A 214 -7.69 16.66 6.11
N GLN A 215 -8.92 16.80 5.60
CA GLN A 215 -9.36 18.06 5.00
C GLN A 215 -9.36 19.21 6.02
N TYR A 216 -9.76 18.93 7.25
CA TYR A 216 -9.72 19.90 8.35
C TYR A 216 -8.28 20.33 8.65
N PHE A 217 -7.35 19.37 8.77
CA PHE A 217 -5.93 19.63 8.98
C PHE A 217 -5.32 20.47 7.84
N ASP A 218 -5.50 20.03 6.59
CA ASP A 218 -4.92 20.67 5.41
C ASP A 218 -5.43 22.11 5.21
N SER A 219 -6.64 22.43 5.67
CA SER A 219 -7.26 23.75 5.53
C SER A 219 -6.97 24.73 6.67
N HIS A 220 -6.76 24.24 7.90
CA HIS A 220 -6.52 25.08 9.08
C HIS A 220 -5.05 25.26 9.42
N LEU A 221 -4.22 24.28 9.08
CA LEU A 221 -2.78 24.31 9.35
C LEU A 221 -2.04 24.47 8.03
N ALA A 222 -1.65 23.35 7.43
CA ALA A 222 -1.06 23.26 6.11
C ALA A 222 -1.10 21.79 5.69
N PRO A 223 -1.10 21.49 4.39
CA PRO A 223 -0.89 20.13 3.95
C PRO A 223 0.44 19.60 4.48
N PHE A 224 0.44 18.35 4.95
CA PHE A 224 1.65 17.69 5.40
C PHE A 224 2.72 17.71 4.29
N TYR A 225 3.95 18.05 4.66
CA TYR A 225 5.06 18.22 3.71
C TYR A 225 5.40 16.90 2.99
N ARG A 226 6.04 17.03 1.84
CA ARG A 226 6.57 15.92 1.03
C ARG A 226 7.92 15.51 1.61
N ILE A 227 8.20 14.22 1.63
CA ILE A 227 9.38 13.66 2.27
C ILE A 227 10.26 13.00 1.20
N GLU A 228 11.48 13.52 1.05
CA GLU A 228 12.54 12.84 0.32
C GLU A 228 13.58 12.33 1.33
N GLN A 229 13.79 11.03 1.36
CA GLN A 229 14.61 10.39 2.37
C GLN A 229 15.77 9.61 1.74
N LEU A 230 16.91 9.65 2.41
CA LEU A 230 18.12 8.91 2.09
C LEU A 230 18.60 8.21 3.36
N VAL A 231 18.77 6.90 3.30
CA VAL A 231 19.26 6.09 4.42
C VAL A 231 20.57 5.42 4.00
N LEU A 232 21.66 5.82 4.65
CA LEU A 232 22.96 5.17 4.51
C LEU A 232 23.14 4.23 5.69
N ALA A 233 23.47 2.97 5.45
CA ALA A 233 23.65 2.01 6.52
C ALA A 233 24.91 1.17 6.30
N THR A 234 25.60 0.84 7.39
CA THR A 234 26.65 -0.17 7.38
C THR A 234 26.02 -1.56 7.28
N SER A 235 26.59 -2.43 6.45
CA SER A 235 26.12 -3.81 6.34
C SER A 235 26.85 -4.70 7.34
N ALA A 236 26.11 -5.55 8.04
CA ALA A 236 26.67 -6.64 8.83
C ALA A 236 27.13 -7.78 7.91
N SER A 237 28.17 -7.54 7.09
CA SER A 237 28.80 -8.62 6.32
C SER A 237 29.73 -9.39 7.27
N ASP A 238 29.35 -10.62 7.64
CA ASP A 238 30.09 -11.59 8.48
C ASP A 238 30.27 -11.26 9.98
N GLN A 239 29.83 -10.10 10.47
CA GLN A 239 29.82 -9.76 11.91
C GLN A 239 28.41 -9.90 12.51
N LEU A 240 28.33 -10.23 13.81
CA LEU A 240 27.07 -10.38 14.54
C LEU A 240 26.32 -9.04 14.70
N GLU A 241 27.06 -7.92 14.64
CA GLU A 241 26.56 -6.55 14.75
C GLU A 241 27.15 -5.67 13.64
N ALA A 242 26.36 -4.74 13.11
CA ALA A 242 26.83 -3.81 12.09
C ALA A 242 27.78 -2.78 12.73
N PRO A 243 28.90 -2.41 12.08
CA PRO A 243 29.82 -1.42 12.63
C PRO A 243 29.17 -0.04 12.70
N THR A 244 29.63 0.80 13.64
CA THR A 244 29.10 2.17 13.75
C THR A 244 29.34 2.97 12.46
N ILE A 245 28.30 3.64 12.00
CA ILE A 245 28.38 4.55 10.87
C ILE A 245 28.99 5.91 11.26
N VAL A 246 29.05 6.21 12.57
CA VAL A 246 29.53 7.48 13.14
C VAL A 246 31.06 7.53 13.11
N ASN A 247 31.62 7.83 11.94
CA ASN A 247 33.07 8.02 11.76
C ASN A 247 33.36 9.14 10.74
N ASP A 248 34.58 9.69 10.82
CA ASP A 248 35.01 10.86 10.03
C ASP A 248 34.88 10.64 8.50
N ASN A 249 35.27 9.45 8.01
CA ASN A 249 35.18 9.12 6.59
C ASN A 249 33.73 9.13 6.08
N ASN A 250 32.80 8.58 6.86
CA ASN A 250 31.38 8.53 6.51
C ASN A 250 30.73 9.93 6.58
N PHE A 251 31.15 10.78 7.53
CA PHE A 251 30.71 12.18 7.56
C PHE A 251 31.20 12.96 6.34
N LYS A 252 32.47 12.80 5.95
CA LYS A 252 33.02 13.41 4.73
C LYS A 252 32.29 12.94 3.46
N LEU A 253 31.99 11.65 3.36
CA LEU A 253 31.14 11.11 2.29
C LEU A 253 29.76 11.78 2.30
N LEU A 254 29.14 11.92 3.47
CA LEU A 254 27.82 12.53 3.59
C LEU A 254 27.81 14.00 3.18
N PHE A 255 28.86 14.77 3.50
CA PHE A 255 29.04 16.14 3.00
C PHE A 255 29.17 16.21 1.47
N GLN A 256 29.85 15.24 0.84
CA GLN A 256 29.94 15.16 -0.62
C GLN A 256 28.56 14.90 -1.25
N ILE A 257 27.76 14.03 -0.63
CA ILE A 257 26.40 13.72 -1.06
C ILE A 257 25.50 14.94 -0.90
N GLN A 258 25.53 15.59 0.27
CA GLN A 258 24.76 16.81 0.54
C GLN A 258 25.06 17.89 -0.49
N LYS A 259 26.34 18.11 -0.81
CA LYS A 259 26.76 19.08 -1.85
C LYS A 259 26.16 18.76 -3.22
N LYS A 260 26.19 17.49 -3.64
CA LYS A 260 25.57 17.07 -4.92
C LYS A 260 24.07 17.34 -4.96
N ILE A 261 23.38 17.14 -3.84
CA ILE A 261 21.94 17.40 -3.71
C ILE A 261 21.65 18.91 -3.72
N ASP A 262 22.47 19.72 -3.05
CA ASP A 262 22.34 21.18 -3.04
C ASP A 262 22.64 21.81 -4.41
N ASP A 263 23.54 21.21 -5.18
CA ASP A 263 23.88 21.61 -6.56
C ASP A 263 22.85 21.14 -7.60
N LEU A 264 21.94 20.22 -7.24
CA LEU A 264 20.95 19.67 -8.16
C LEU A 264 19.97 20.75 -8.65
N ARG A 265 19.80 20.82 -9.97
CA ARG A 265 18.90 21.76 -10.64
C ARG A 265 18.00 20.99 -11.60
N ALA A 266 16.69 21.04 -11.37
CA ALA A 266 15.70 20.42 -12.24
C ALA A 266 15.07 21.46 -13.16
N ASN A 267 14.81 21.09 -14.42
CA ASN A 267 14.12 21.97 -15.36
C ASN A 267 12.63 21.62 -15.40
N TYR A 268 11.77 22.60 -15.11
CA TYR A 268 10.33 22.48 -15.28
C TYR A 268 9.76 23.72 -15.99
N SER A 269 9.16 23.51 -17.16
CA SER A 269 8.54 24.58 -17.98
C SER A 269 9.48 25.76 -18.28
N GLY A 270 10.77 25.49 -18.52
CA GLY A 270 11.78 26.51 -18.80
C GLY A 270 12.29 27.26 -17.57
N SER A 271 11.83 26.90 -16.37
CA SER A 271 12.34 27.40 -15.09
C SER A 271 13.24 26.36 -14.43
N THR A 272 14.40 26.80 -13.95
CA THR A 272 15.29 25.98 -13.12
C THR A 272 14.79 25.98 -11.68
N VAL A 273 14.65 24.80 -11.09
CA VAL A 273 14.16 24.58 -9.72
C VAL A 273 15.27 23.93 -8.90
N SER A 274 15.60 24.55 -7.77
CA SER A 274 16.53 24.03 -6.77
C SER A 274 15.81 23.57 -5.51
N LEU A 275 16.51 22.83 -4.63
CA LEU A 275 15.97 22.43 -3.32
C LEU A 275 15.56 23.65 -2.49
N ALA A 276 16.37 24.70 -2.50
CA ALA A 276 16.13 25.93 -1.74
C ALA A 276 14.85 26.68 -2.15
N ASP A 277 14.33 26.43 -3.36
CA ASP A 277 13.09 27.03 -3.86
C ASP A 277 11.83 26.30 -3.38
N ILE A 278 11.94 25.02 -3.01
CA ILE A 278 10.80 24.13 -2.73
C ILE A 278 10.78 23.59 -1.30
N CYS A 279 11.91 23.55 -0.61
CA CYS A 279 12.04 23.01 0.74
C CYS A 279 11.17 23.75 1.77
N LEU A 280 10.79 23.04 2.84
CA LEU A 280 10.13 23.63 4.00
C LEU A 280 11.10 24.54 4.75
N LYS A 281 10.67 25.78 5.05
CA LYS A 281 11.46 26.78 5.78
C LYS A 281 10.69 27.27 7.01
N PRO A 282 10.93 26.73 8.21
CA PRO A 282 10.20 27.10 9.43
C PRO A 282 10.34 28.59 9.77
N LEU A 283 11.56 29.13 9.59
CA LEU A 283 11.89 30.56 9.83
C LEU A 283 12.17 31.33 8.54
N SER A 284 11.68 30.85 7.39
CA SER A 284 11.79 31.45 6.04
C SER A 284 13.19 31.61 5.41
N THR A 285 14.29 31.39 6.14
CA THR A 285 15.66 31.51 5.61
C THR A 285 16.14 30.19 4.99
N ASP A 286 16.32 29.19 5.85
CA ASP A 286 17.02 27.95 5.56
C ASP A 286 16.06 26.76 5.51
N CYS A 287 16.43 25.75 4.71
CA CYS A 287 15.67 24.51 4.59
C CYS A 287 15.75 23.70 5.88
N ALA A 288 14.62 23.11 6.27
CA ALA A 288 14.53 22.17 7.39
C ALA A 288 15.13 20.79 7.08
N THR A 289 16.31 20.74 6.47
CA THR A 289 17.03 19.49 6.18
C THR A 289 17.38 18.80 7.49
N GLN A 290 16.88 17.58 7.69
CA GLN A 290 17.18 16.76 8.86
C GLN A 290 18.33 15.83 8.51
N SER A 291 19.50 16.10 9.07
CA SER A 291 20.72 15.33 8.86
C SER A 291 21.66 15.51 10.04
N VAL A 292 22.50 14.52 10.31
CA VAL A 292 23.58 14.63 11.31
C VAL A 292 24.56 15.77 10.99
N LEU A 293 24.65 16.17 9.71
CA LEU A 293 25.46 17.30 9.28
C LEU A 293 24.99 18.65 9.85
N GLN A 294 23.74 18.74 10.34
CA GLN A 294 23.21 19.98 10.92
C GLN A 294 23.89 20.34 12.26
N TYR A 295 24.49 19.39 12.97
CA TYR A 295 25.32 19.71 14.14
C TYR A 295 26.56 20.54 13.80
N PHE A 296 26.93 20.58 12.52
CA PHE A 296 27.98 21.42 11.95
C PHE A 296 27.40 22.52 11.05
N GLN A 297 26.08 22.78 11.14
CA GLN A 297 25.35 23.73 10.31
C GLN A 297 25.59 23.54 8.80
N LEU A 298 25.71 22.29 8.35
CA LEU A 298 26.02 21.91 6.96
C LEU A 298 27.34 22.50 6.42
N ASP A 299 28.25 22.97 7.29
CA ASP A 299 29.56 23.49 6.90
C ASP A 299 30.66 22.42 7.12
N PRO A 300 31.29 21.91 6.04
CA PRO A 300 32.35 20.91 6.17
C PRO A 300 33.59 21.46 6.92
N LYS A 301 33.84 22.78 6.91
CA LYS A 301 34.97 23.36 7.64
C LYS A 301 34.81 23.23 9.15
N LYS A 302 33.58 23.46 9.64
CA LYS A 302 33.27 23.28 11.06
C LYS A 302 33.47 21.83 11.51
N HIS A 303 33.17 20.88 10.63
CA HIS A 303 33.45 19.48 10.90
C HIS A 303 34.95 19.19 10.97
N ASP A 304 35.75 19.72 10.05
CA ASP A 304 37.20 19.57 10.07
C ASP A 304 37.84 20.20 11.33
N ASP A 305 37.29 21.30 11.84
CA ASP A 305 37.80 22.01 13.03
C ASP A 305 37.38 21.36 14.35
N LEU A 306 36.12 20.93 14.48
CA LEU A 306 35.54 20.39 15.72
C LEU A 306 35.65 18.87 15.85
N GLY A 307 35.75 18.17 14.71
CA GLY A 307 35.85 16.72 14.64
C GLY A 307 34.56 15.96 15.01
N ILE A 308 34.68 14.63 15.03
CA ILE A 308 33.57 13.72 15.31
C ILE A 308 33.06 13.80 16.76
N ASP A 309 33.89 14.24 17.69
CA ASP A 309 33.54 14.28 19.11
C ASP A 309 32.49 15.36 19.40
N HIS A 310 32.46 16.44 18.59
CA HIS A 310 31.36 17.41 18.63
C HIS A 310 30.02 16.78 18.25
N ALA A 311 29.99 15.88 17.26
CA ALA A 311 28.76 15.18 16.91
C ALA A 311 28.27 14.30 18.07
N LYS A 312 29.18 13.55 18.72
CA LYS A 312 28.85 12.73 19.90
C LYS A 312 28.35 13.58 21.06
N PHE A 313 29.00 14.72 21.32
CA PHE A 313 28.55 15.68 22.32
C PHE A 313 27.13 16.18 22.03
N CYS A 314 26.86 16.53 20.76
CA CYS A 314 25.53 16.95 20.33
C CYS A 314 24.50 15.83 20.39
N PHE A 315 24.85 14.56 20.30
CA PHE A 315 23.88 13.47 20.49
C PHE A 315 23.27 13.48 21.89
N GLU A 316 24.03 13.90 22.89
CA GLU A 316 23.58 13.99 24.28
C GLU A 316 22.97 15.37 24.61
N HIS A 317 23.39 16.43 23.90
CA HIS A 317 23.06 17.83 24.21
C HIS A 317 22.32 18.58 23.08
N TYR A 318 21.68 17.85 22.17
CA TYR A 318 21.08 18.40 20.94
C TYR A 318 20.06 19.53 21.16
N SER A 319 19.43 19.59 22.33
CA SER A 319 18.42 20.59 22.70
C SER A 319 18.90 21.62 23.73
N SER A 320 20.03 21.36 24.40
CA SER A 320 20.53 22.19 25.51
C SER A 320 21.70 23.08 25.11
N GLU A 321 22.44 22.74 24.04
CA GLU A 321 23.59 23.50 23.58
C GLU A 321 23.30 24.24 22.26
N GLU A 322 23.58 25.54 22.23
CA GLU A 322 23.36 26.38 21.03
C GLU A 322 24.26 25.98 19.86
N THR A 323 25.48 25.51 20.13
CA THR A 323 26.43 25.07 19.09
C THR A 323 25.93 23.85 18.30
N CYS A 324 24.96 23.10 18.84
CA CYS A 324 24.33 21.95 18.22
C CYS A 324 23.06 22.30 17.42
N LEU A 325 22.63 23.57 17.43
CA LEU A 325 21.46 24.00 16.66
C LEU A 325 21.73 23.91 15.15
N SER A 326 20.70 23.52 14.41
CA SER A 326 20.74 23.50 12.95
C SER A 326 20.85 24.91 12.34
N THR A 327 21.12 24.97 11.03
CA THR A 327 21.07 26.21 10.24
C THR A 327 19.77 27.00 10.43
N PHE A 328 18.64 26.30 10.56
CA PHE A 328 17.32 26.89 10.78
C PHE A 328 16.96 27.07 12.27
N GLN A 329 17.96 27.09 13.16
CA GLN A 329 17.84 27.41 14.59
C GLN A 329 16.95 26.44 15.40
N SER A 330 16.76 25.21 14.89
CA SER A 330 16.04 24.16 15.62
C SER A 330 17.00 23.11 16.16
N PRO A 331 16.73 22.54 17.35
CA PRO A 331 17.38 21.30 17.75
C PRO A 331 17.01 20.17 16.79
N ILE A 332 17.95 19.25 16.58
CA ILE A 332 17.76 18.05 15.74
C ILE A 332 17.82 16.86 16.67
N ASP A 333 16.72 16.13 16.80
CA ASP A 333 16.68 14.93 17.63
C ASP A 333 17.49 13.80 16.96
N PRO A 334 18.53 13.24 17.62
CA PRO A 334 19.33 12.14 17.11
C PRO A 334 18.49 10.93 16.66
N SER A 335 17.36 10.67 17.31
CA SER A 335 16.47 9.56 16.96
C SER A 335 15.80 9.69 15.59
N THR A 336 15.79 10.89 15.02
CA THR A 336 15.21 11.17 13.69
C THR A 336 16.24 11.12 12.56
N ILE A 337 17.53 11.22 12.88
CA ILE A 337 18.64 11.30 11.92
C ILE A 337 19.63 10.12 12.01
N LEU A 338 19.50 9.28 13.03
CA LEU A 338 20.29 8.06 13.23
C LEU A 338 19.36 6.85 13.29
N GLY A 339 19.88 5.68 12.96
CA GLY A 339 19.16 4.42 13.03
C GLY A 339 20.03 3.27 13.50
N GLY A 340 19.38 2.23 14.03
CA GLY A 340 20.03 0.98 14.44
C GLY A 340 21.02 1.16 15.59
N PHE A 341 20.58 1.79 16.68
CA PHE A 341 21.31 1.97 17.94
C PHE A 341 20.56 1.30 19.10
N PRO A 342 21.26 0.82 20.15
CA PRO A 342 20.64 0.23 21.33
C PRO A 342 20.22 1.30 22.35
N GLY A 343 18.92 1.33 22.69
CA GLY A 343 18.39 2.25 23.71
C GLY A 343 18.61 3.72 23.33
N SER A 344 19.41 4.43 24.12
CA SER A 344 19.78 5.84 23.90
C SER A 344 21.24 6.05 23.50
N ASN A 345 21.96 4.98 23.13
CA ASN A 345 23.38 5.09 22.74
C ASN A 345 23.53 5.39 21.25
N PHE A 346 23.39 6.66 20.88
CA PHE A 346 23.46 7.13 19.50
C PHE A 346 24.85 6.96 18.84
N THR A 347 25.91 6.84 19.62
CA THR A 347 27.29 6.65 19.11
C THR A 347 27.48 5.31 18.39
N GLU A 348 26.68 4.31 18.76
CA GLU A 348 26.69 2.96 18.18
C GLU A 348 25.70 2.82 17.01
N ALA A 349 25.14 3.91 16.50
CA ALA A 349 24.23 3.88 15.36
C ALA A 349 24.88 3.24 14.12
N SER A 350 24.12 2.42 13.41
CA SER A 350 24.54 1.73 12.18
C SER A 350 24.02 2.40 10.90
N ALA A 351 23.11 3.39 11.02
CA ALA A 351 22.57 4.10 9.87
C ALA A 351 22.46 5.62 10.09
N PHE A 352 22.70 6.38 9.03
CA PHE A 352 22.33 7.79 8.90
C PHE A 352 21.01 7.87 8.15
N VAL A 353 20.07 8.62 8.71
CA VAL A 353 18.79 8.95 8.09
C VAL A 353 18.81 10.43 7.76
N ILE A 354 18.70 10.74 6.47
CA ILE A 354 18.67 12.11 5.97
C ILE A 354 17.31 12.33 5.35
N THR A 355 16.63 13.38 5.81
CA THR A 355 15.30 13.74 5.34
C THR A 355 15.31 15.18 4.84
N TYR A 356 14.80 15.37 3.63
CA TYR A 356 14.57 16.68 3.02
C TYR A 356 13.05 16.91 3.01
N PRO A 357 12.51 17.78 3.87
CA PRO A 357 11.10 18.15 3.82
C PRO A 357 10.85 19.18 2.71
N VAL A 358 9.95 18.88 1.79
CA VAL A 358 9.53 19.77 0.70
C VAL A 358 8.10 20.26 0.90
N ASN A 359 7.84 21.54 0.62
CA ASN A 359 6.50 22.09 0.80
C ASN A 359 5.49 21.38 -0.08
N ASN A 360 4.42 20.88 0.55
CA ASN A 360 3.30 20.30 -0.16
C ASN A 360 2.22 21.37 -0.42
N LYS A 361 1.42 21.17 -1.46
CA LYS A 361 0.24 22.00 -1.74
C LYS A 361 -0.96 21.11 -1.97
N VAL A 362 -2.12 21.56 -1.48
CA VAL A 362 -3.40 20.92 -1.75
C VAL A 362 -3.67 21.01 -3.26
N GLU A 363 -3.77 19.87 -3.90
CA GLU A 363 -3.84 19.79 -5.35
C GLU A 363 -5.26 20.09 -5.85
N THR A 364 -5.47 21.30 -6.38
CA THR A 364 -6.77 21.75 -6.93
C THR A 364 -6.79 21.65 -8.46
N THR A 365 -5.67 21.97 -9.11
CA THR A 365 -5.52 22.02 -10.57
C THR A 365 -4.58 20.95 -11.14
N GLY A 366 -3.78 20.28 -10.29
CA GLY A 366 -2.86 19.22 -10.70
C GLY A 366 -1.47 19.69 -11.10
N GLN A 367 -1.20 21.00 -10.95
CA GLN A 367 0.07 21.61 -11.32
C GLN A 367 0.81 22.22 -10.11
N GLU A 368 0.16 22.33 -8.95
CA GLU A 368 0.73 23.04 -7.80
C GLU A 368 2.04 22.40 -7.30
N ASN A 369 2.12 21.06 -7.34
CA ASN A 369 3.30 20.28 -6.91
C ASN A 369 4.22 19.87 -8.06
N ALA A 370 3.96 20.33 -9.29
CA ALA A 370 4.69 19.85 -10.46
C ALA A 370 6.19 20.22 -10.46
N LYS A 371 6.54 21.38 -9.89
CA LYS A 371 7.93 21.78 -9.66
C LYS A 371 8.65 20.86 -8.69
N ALA A 372 7.99 20.50 -7.58
CA ALA A 372 8.52 19.56 -6.59
C ALA A 372 8.71 18.17 -7.22
N MET A 373 7.70 17.64 -7.91
CA MET A 373 7.82 16.35 -8.62
C MET A 373 8.93 16.34 -9.68
N ALA A 374 9.17 17.45 -10.38
CA ALA A 374 10.28 17.55 -11.33
C ALA A 374 11.65 17.48 -10.63
N TRP A 375 11.79 18.13 -9.48
CA TRP A 375 13.01 18.05 -8.67
C TRP A 375 13.18 16.67 -8.05
N GLU A 376 12.12 16.05 -7.51
CA GLU A 376 12.13 14.69 -6.96
C GLU A 376 12.60 13.65 -7.97
N ARG A 377 12.14 13.73 -9.23
CA ARG A 377 12.59 12.83 -10.30
C ARG A 377 14.08 13.02 -10.64
N ALA A 378 14.54 14.27 -10.67
CA ALA A 378 15.96 14.56 -10.87
C ALA A 378 16.80 14.06 -9.68
N TYR A 379 16.28 14.17 -8.45
CA TYR A 379 16.89 13.65 -7.23
C TYR A 379 17.04 12.13 -7.29
N ILE A 380 15.97 11.41 -7.66
CA ILE A 380 16.02 9.94 -7.82
C ILE A 380 17.07 9.53 -8.87
N ASN A 381 17.17 10.25 -9.99
CA ASN A 381 18.17 9.96 -11.02
C ASN A 381 19.59 10.21 -10.51
N LEU A 382 19.84 11.36 -9.86
CA LEU A 382 21.13 11.68 -9.23
C LEU A 382 21.53 10.58 -8.22
N VAL A 383 20.57 10.14 -7.39
CA VAL A 383 20.83 9.11 -6.40
C VAL A 383 21.19 7.78 -7.06
N LYS A 384 20.47 7.36 -8.09
CA LYS A 384 20.71 6.10 -8.81
C LYS A 384 22.03 6.10 -9.60
N GLU A 385 22.32 7.18 -10.31
CA GLU A 385 23.43 7.23 -11.28
C GLU A 385 24.77 7.63 -10.64
N GLU A 386 24.75 8.49 -9.62
CA GLU A 386 25.99 9.05 -9.06
C GLU A 386 26.20 8.68 -7.59
N ILE A 387 25.19 8.85 -6.73
CA ILE A 387 25.36 8.65 -5.28
C ILE A 387 25.45 7.16 -4.93
N LEU A 388 24.61 6.32 -5.53
CA LEU A 388 24.59 4.89 -5.25
C LEU A 388 25.95 4.22 -5.55
N PRO A 389 26.60 4.42 -6.72
CA PRO A 389 27.95 3.90 -6.94
C PRO A 389 28.99 4.44 -5.95
N MET A 390 28.89 5.71 -5.55
CA MET A 390 29.80 6.33 -4.58
C MET A 390 29.69 5.69 -3.19
N VAL A 391 28.47 5.41 -2.73
CA VAL A 391 28.21 4.78 -1.43
C VAL A 391 28.64 3.32 -1.44
N LEU A 392 28.34 2.58 -2.52
CA LEU A 392 28.77 1.19 -2.67
C LEU A 392 30.30 1.05 -2.70
N ALA A 393 31.03 2.02 -3.27
CA ALA A 393 32.49 2.04 -3.25
C ALA A 393 33.09 2.13 -1.84
N GLN A 394 32.33 2.57 -0.85
CA GLN A 394 32.72 2.66 0.56
C GLN A 394 32.21 1.48 1.40
N ASN A 395 31.73 0.40 0.77
CA ASN A 395 31.10 -0.76 1.43
C ASN A 395 29.88 -0.41 2.30
N LEU A 396 29.15 0.64 1.93
CA LEU A 396 27.92 1.05 2.57
C LEU A 396 26.71 0.68 1.71
N THR A 397 25.56 0.53 2.35
CA THR A 397 24.28 0.32 1.67
C THR A 397 23.49 1.63 1.63
N LEU A 398 22.74 1.82 0.54
CA LEU A 398 21.93 3.02 0.31
C LEU A 398 20.48 2.63 0.03
N SER A 399 19.57 3.16 0.82
CA SER A 399 18.13 3.14 0.52
C SER A 399 17.65 4.57 0.35
N PHE A 400 16.72 4.80 -0.57
CA PHE A 400 16.20 6.14 -0.83
C PHE A 400 14.75 6.08 -1.25
N SER A 401 14.03 7.15 -0.97
CA SER A 401 12.64 7.34 -1.38
C SER A 401 12.37 8.81 -1.66
N SER A 402 11.36 9.05 -2.50
CA SER A 402 10.74 10.36 -2.67
C SER A 402 9.23 10.19 -2.70
N GLU A 403 8.50 11.25 -2.37
CA GLU A 403 7.05 11.20 -2.34
C GLU A 403 6.43 10.79 -3.70
N SER A 404 7.00 11.25 -4.82
CA SER A 404 6.54 10.84 -6.17
C SER A 404 6.98 9.44 -6.60
N SER A 405 8.02 8.86 -5.99
CA SER A 405 8.55 7.55 -6.43
C SER A 405 7.53 6.42 -6.36
N ILE A 406 6.66 6.40 -5.33
CA ILE A 406 5.61 5.38 -5.20
C ILE A 406 4.65 5.44 -6.38
N LYS A 407 4.22 6.65 -6.74
CA LYS A 407 3.30 6.86 -7.86
C LYS A 407 3.95 6.48 -9.20
N ASP A 408 5.20 6.86 -9.40
CA ASP A 408 5.92 6.57 -10.64
C ASP A 408 6.20 5.04 -10.76
N GLU A 409 6.52 4.35 -9.67
CA GLU A 409 6.76 2.90 -9.67
C GLU A 409 5.47 2.09 -9.91
N LEU A 410 4.35 2.50 -9.32
CA LEU A 410 3.03 1.91 -9.60
C LEU A 410 2.65 2.06 -11.09
N ASN A 411 2.93 3.23 -11.68
CA ASN A 411 2.69 3.44 -13.11
C ASN A 411 3.60 2.56 -13.98
N ARG A 412 4.87 2.39 -13.59
CA ARG A 412 5.84 1.56 -14.31
C ARG A 412 5.38 0.10 -14.36
N GLU A 413 4.99 -0.47 -13.23
CA GLU A 413 4.48 -1.84 -13.16
C GLU A 413 3.22 -2.02 -14.01
N SER A 414 2.26 -1.10 -13.91
CA SER A 414 1.03 -1.16 -14.72
C SER A 414 1.30 -1.13 -16.23
N THR A 415 2.30 -0.36 -16.69
CA THR A 415 2.70 -0.36 -18.11
C THR A 415 3.45 -1.62 -18.54
N ALA A 416 4.20 -2.26 -17.64
CA ALA A 416 4.95 -3.47 -17.93
C ALA A 416 4.02 -4.66 -18.21
N ASP A 417 2.89 -4.74 -17.50
CA ASP A 417 1.93 -5.84 -17.65
C ASP A 417 1.10 -5.77 -18.94
N ALA A 418 1.01 -4.59 -19.58
CA ALA A 418 0.21 -4.40 -20.79
C ALA A 418 0.54 -5.40 -21.92
N ILE A 419 1.81 -5.80 -22.08
CA ILE A 419 2.23 -6.77 -23.10
C ILE A 419 1.72 -8.17 -22.77
N THR A 420 1.85 -8.60 -21.51
CA THR A 420 1.36 -9.89 -21.02
C THR A 420 -0.14 -10.00 -21.24
N ILE A 421 -0.88 -8.92 -21.00
CA ILE A 421 -2.31 -8.82 -21.27
C ILE A 421 -2.59 -9.07 -22.75
N VAL A 422 -1.94 -8.35 -23.67
CA VAL A 422 -2.15 -8.54 -25.12
C VAL A 422 -1.88 -9.98 -25.57
N ILE A 423 -0.82 -10.62 -25.06
CA ILE A 423 -0.50 -12.02 -25.38
C ILE A 423 -1.62 -12.96 -24.93
N SER A 424 -2.15 -12.77 -23.71
CA SER A 424 -3.23 -13.60 -23.18
C SER A 424 -4.50 -13.54 -24.06
N TYR A 425 -4.85 -12.36 -24.58
CA TYR A 425 -5.97 -12.18 -25.52
C TYR A 425 -5.75 -12.94 -26.83
N ILE A 426 -4.53 -12.88 -27.37
CA ILE A 426 -4.18 -13.59 -28.60
C ILE A 426 -4.30 -15.10 -28.41
N VAL A 427 -3.79 -15.63 -27.29
CA VAL A 427 -3.86 -17.07 -26.97
C VAL A 427 -5.31 -17.50 -26.79
N MET A 428 -6.13 -16.71 -26.09
CA MET A 428 -7.54 -17.04 -25.89
C MET A 428 -8.35 -16.99 -27.20
N PHE A 429 -8.08 -15.99 -28.04
CA PHE A 429 -8.65 -15.91 -29.39
C PHE A 429 -8.31 -17.16 -30.22
N ALA A 430 -7.04 -17.60 -30.18
CA ALA A 430 -6.63 -18.82 -30.85
C ALA A 430 -7.38 -20.04 -30.30
N TYR A 431 -7.48 -20.18 -28.97
CA TYR A 431 -8.21 -21.26 -28.32
C TYR A 431 -9.68 -21.32 -28.75
N ILE A 432 -10.41 -20.21 -28.71
CA ILE A 432 -11.83 -20.13 -29.12
C ILE A 432 -11.99 -20.51 -30.60
N SER A 433 -11.10 -20.01 -31.45
CA SER A 433 -11.14 -20.27 -32.90
C SER A 433 -10.90 -21.74 -33.25
N PHE A 434 -10.03 -22.44 -32.50
CA PHE A 434 -9.73 -23.86 -32.69
C PHE A 434 -10.75 -24.80 -32.06
N THR A 435 -11.27 -24.47 -30.87
CA THR A 435 -12.21 -25.33 -30.13
C THR A 435 -13.61 -25.36 -30.72
N LEU A 436 -14.07 -24.25 -31.30
CA LEU A 436 -15.36 -24.16 -32.02
C LEU A 436 -15.29 -24.70 -33.45
N GLY A 437 -14.10 -25.00 -33.97
CA GLY A 437 -13.91 -25.56 -35.31
C GLY A 437 -14.22 -27.06 -35.35
N ASP A 438 -14.82 -27.54 -36.44
CA ASP A 438 -15.04 -28.97 -36.62
C ASP A 438 -13.70 -29.68 -36.87
N ARG A 439 -13.43 -30.79 -36.16
CA ARG A 439 -12.22 -31.61 -36.33
C ARG A 439 -12.17 -32.18 -37.76
N PRO A 440 -11.28 -31.71 -38.64
CA PRO A 440 -11.17 -32.26 -39.98
C PRO A 440 -10.16 -33.40 -40.04
N SER A 441 -10.35 -34.31 -40.99
CA SER A 441 -9.45 -35.45 -41.25
C SER A 441 -8.14 -35.07 -41.98
N ARG A 442 -7.97 -33.80 -42.41
CA ARG A 442 -6.82 -33.31 -43.17
C ARG A 442 -6.39 -31.92 -42.71
N LEU A 443 -5.08 -31.68 -42.56
CA LEU A 443 -4.51 -30.41 -42.04
C LEU A 443 -4.93 -29.16 -42.84
N TRP A 444 -5.03 -29.26 -44.17
CA TRP A 444 -5.46 -28.12 -45.02
C TRP A 444 -6.93 -27.75 -44.86
N ALA A 445 -7.77 -28.70 -44.45
CA ALA A 445 -9.18 -28.44 -44.17
C ALA A 445 -9.39 -27.71 -42.82
N LEU A 446 -8.36 -27.60 -41.96
CA LEU A 446 -8.42 -26.79 -40.74
C LEU A 446 -8.63 -25.31 -41.06
N PHE A 447 -7.95 -24.77 -42.09
CA PHE A 447 -8.09 -23.35 -42.44
C PHE A 447 -9.50 -22.98 -42.91
N VAL A 448 -10.22 -23.92 -43.55
CA VAL A 448 -11.59 -23.71 -44.04
C VAL A 448 -12.65 -24.06 -42.99
N SER A 449 -12.37 -25.06 -42.13
CA SER A 449 -13.27 -25.50 -41.04
C SER A 449 -13.20 -24.59 -39.80
N SER A 450 -12.09 -23.87 -39.62
CA SER A 450 -11.89 -23.02 -38.45
C SER A 450 -12.91 -21.89 -38.37
N LYS A 451 -13.54 -21.71 -37.20
CA LYS A 451 -14.53 -20.64 -36.94
C LYS A 451 -13.84 -19.35 -36.50
N VAL A 452 -12.78 -18.95 -37.21
CA VAL A 452 -11.95 -17.77 -36.88
C VAL A 452 -12.78 -16.50 -36.84
N LEU A 453 -13.70 -16.30 -37.79
CA LEU A 453 -14.57 -15.12 -37.82
C LEU A 453 -15.49 -15.05 -36.58
N LEU A 454 -15.95 -16.21 -36.08
CA LEU A 454 -16.78 -16.29 -34.87
C LEU A 454 -15.95 -15.95 -33.62
N GLY A 455 -14.73 -16.50 -33.53
CA GLY A 455 -13.79 -16.16 -32.44
C GLY A 455 -13.40 -14.68 -32.44
N LEU A 456 -13.11 -14.12 -33.61
CA LEU A 456 -12.73 -12.71 -33.76
C LEU A 456 -13.89 -11.79 -33.38
N SER A 457 -15.09 -12.11 -33.85
CA SER A 457 -16.31 -11.37 -33.50
C SER A 457 -16.58 -11.42 -32.00
N GLY A 458 -16.37 -12.57 -31.34
CA GLY A 458 -16.52 -12.71 -29.90
C GLY A 458 -15.57 -11.79 -29.11
N VAL A 459 -14.27 -11.80 -29.45
CA VAL A 459 -13.27 -10.96 -28.79
C VAL A 459 -13.54 -9.47 -29.03
N VAL A 460 -13.90 -9.08 -30.26
CA VAL A 460 -14.26 -7.70 -30.60
C VAL A 460 -15.50 -7.24 -29.82
N LEU A 461 -16.51 -8.09 -29.66
CA LEU A 461 -17.71 -7.78 -28.87
C LEU A 461 -17.38 -7.57 -27.39
N VAL A 462 -16.51 -8.40 -26.81
CA VAL A 462 -16.04 -8.22 -25.43
C VAL A 462 -15.32 -6.87 -25.28
N MET A 463 -14.40 -6.55 -26.19
CA MET A 463 -13.68 -5.27 -26.16
C MET A 463 -14.63 -4.06 -26.30
N LEU A 464 -15.59 -4.11 -27.22
CA LEU A 464 -16.60 -3.06 -27.38
C LEU A 464 -17.50 -2.93 -26.15
N SER A 465 -17.83 -4.03 -25.47
CA SER A 465 -18.59 -4.01 -24.22
C SER A 465 -17.83 -3.31 -23.10
N VAL A 466 -16.55 -3.66 -22.92
CA VAL A 466 -15.66 -3.04 -21.92
C VAL A 466 -15.48 -1.55 -22.21
N LEU A 467 -15.13 -1.18 -23.44
CA LEU A 467 -14.96 0.21 -23.85
C LEU A 467 -16.28 1.00 -23.77
N GLY A 468 -17.40 0.40 -24.13
CA GLY A 468 -18.73 1.02 -24.01
C GLY A 468 -19.12 1.29 -22.55
N SER A 469 -18.84 0.34 -21.65
CA SER A 469 -19.03 0.54 -20.20
C SER A 469 -18.15 1.67 -19.67
N MET A 470 -16.85 1.66 -19.99
CA MET A 470 -15.93 2.74 -19.60
C MET A 470 -16.36 4.10 -20.18
N GLY A 471 -16.81 4.13 -21.43
CA GLY A 471 -17.32 5.33 -22.08
C GLY A 471 -18.58 5.87 -21.41
N PHE A 472 -19.54 5.01 -21.06
CA PHE A 472 -20.74 5.40 -20.32
C PHE A 472 -20.39 6.05 -18.97
N PHE A 473 -19.59 5.37 -18.14
CA PHE A 473 -19.20 5.89 -16.83
C PHE A 473 -18.38 7.18 -16.93
N SER A 474 -17.52 7.28 -17.94
CA SER A 474 -16.78 8.50 -18.26
C SER A 474 -17.70 9.66 -18.66
N ALA A 475 -18.76 9.40 -19.44
CA ALA A 475 -19.75 10.41 -19.82
C ALA A 475 -20.52 10.95 -18.60
N VAL A 476 -20.85 10.07 -17.64
CA VAL A 476 -21.47 10.42 -16.34
C VAL A 476 -20.51 11.18 -15.42
N GLY A 477 -19.20 11.16 -15.71
CA GLY A 477 -18.18 11.88 -14.95
C GLY A 477 -17.50 11.05 -13.85
N VAL A 478 -17.67 9.72 -13.87
CA VAL A 478 -16.94 8.81 -12.98
C VAL A 478 -15.53 8.63 -13.51
N LYS A 479 -14.53 8.86 -12.66
CA LYS A 479 -13.12 8.64 -13.01
C LYS A 479 -12.81 7.15 -13.02
N SER A 480 -11.99 6.72 -13.98
CA SER A 480 -11.49 5.35 -14.02
C SER A 480 -10.19 5.21 -13.23
N THR A 481 -9.77 3.98 -12.97
CA THR A 481 -8.53 3.64 -12.25
C THR A 481 -7.67 2.71 -13.10
N LEU A 482 -6.37 2.65 -12.82
CA LEU A 482 -5.46 1.70 -13.49
C LEU A 482 -5.90 0.24 -13.28
N ILE A 483 -6.34 -0.09 -12.06
CA ILE A 483 -6.84 -1.43 -11.69
C ILE A 483 -8.03 -1.84 -12.58
N ILE A 484 -8.94 -0.91 -12.85
CA ILE A 484 -10.11 -1.17 -13.71
C ILE A 484 -9.68 -1.49 -15.15
N MET A 485 -8.69 -0.76 -15.69
CA MET A 485 -8.19 -1.01 -17.05
C MET A 485 -7.46 -2.34 -17.17
N GLU A 486 -6.88 -2.83 -16.08
CA GLU A 486 -6.17 -4.11 -16.06
C GLU A 486 -7.12 -5.30 -15.86
N VAL A 487 -7.97 -5.27 -14.83
CA VAL A 487 -8.71 -6.45 -14.36
C VAL A 487 -10.04 -6.66 -15.10
N ILE A 488 -10.79 -5.59 -15.41
CA ILE A 488 -12.12 -5.72 -16.02
C ILE A 488 -12.07 -6.46 -17.38
N PRO A 489 -11.13 -6.17 -18.28
CA PRO A 489 -11.06 -6.88 -19.55
C PRO A 489 -10.99 -8.41 -19.35
N PHE A 490 -10.17 -8.89 -18.42
CA PHE A 490 -10.06 -10.34 -18.14
C PHE A 490 -11.34 -10.93 -17.55
N LEU A 491 -11.96 -10.24 -16.59
CA LEU A 491 -13.20 -10.71 -15.95
C LEU A 491 -14.38 -10.79 -16.92
N VAL A 492 -14.44 -9.90 -17.92
CA VAL A 492 -15.52 -9.91 -18.91
C VAL A 492 -15.26 -10.92 -20.02
N LEU A 493 -13.99 -11.26 -20.26
CA LEU A 493 -13.59 -12.25 -21.24
C LEU A 493 -13.77 -13.70 -20.74
N ALA A 494 -13.52 -13.95 -19.45
CA ALA A 494 -13.75 -15.23 -18.78
C ALA A 494 -15.24 -15.51 -18.59
#